data_AF-A0A2I2DUG3-F1
#
_entry.id   AF-A0A2I2DUG3-F1
#
_cell.length_a   1.000
_cell.length_b   1.000
_cell.length_c   1.000
_cell.angle_alpha   90.00
_cell.angle_beta   90.00
_cell.angle_gamma   90.00
#
_symmetry.space_group_name_H-M   'P 1'
#
loop_
_entity.id
_entity.type
_entity.pdbx_description
1 polymer ?
#
loop_
_entity_poly.entity_id
_entity_poly.type
_entity_poly.pdbx_seq_one_letter_code
_entity_poly.pdbx_strand_id
1 'polypeptide(L)'
;MRIEPKIEFDPSIKLNNLKPKPVGLFLSMSGVIGKTKEDVEKCLNEYAKDNNGDFVKEDLDNDNENFCVLNEKNGNVTVFYPSGFNESGDMSKYISEKLNCPVFFFHIHDGDLWLYFLYNKGNLVDQFNPIPDYWDDSLSETEIDEQKGNPQIVTRLVPNVKEQDIVNYYVRWDLDAEPFKAYPQDEFTNKDWQVVDFMNKIGLEYPISDRGTALGTVYKFWIPEPSEKNKEKESSTSKKWWEFWN
;
A
#
# COMPACT_ATOMS: atom_id res chain seq x y z
N MET A 1 7.73 -7.75 -39.55
CA MET A 1 8.27 -6.40 -39.80
C MET A 1 7.58 -5.47 -38.81
N ARG A 2 8.22 -5.20 -37.66
CA ARG A 2 7.68 -4.31 -36.62
C ARG A 2 8.10 -2.88 -36.97
N ILE A 3 7.13 -1.97 -37.04
CA ILE A 3 7.37 -0.53 -37.22
C ILE A 3 7.35 0.06 -35.81
N GLU A 4 8.48 0.59 -35.36
CA GLU A 4 8.57 1.37 -34.13
C GLU A 4 8.10 2.82 -34.38
N PRO A 5 7.42 3.48 -33.43
CA PRO A 5 7.10 4.89 -33.56
C PRO A 5 8.36 5.73 -33.31
N LYS A 6 8.73 6.56 -34.28
CA LYS A 6 9.70 7.64 -34.07
C LYS A 6 9.05 8.72 -33.21
N ILE A 7 9.51 8.88 -31.99
CA ILE A 7 9.20 10.04 -31.15
C ILE A 7 10.15 11.16 -31.59
N GLU A 8 9.63 12.16 -32.30
CA GLU A 8 10.36 13.42 -32.52
C GLU A 8 10.38 14.21 -31.22
N PHE A 9 11.58 14.41 -30.67
CA PHE A 9 11.81 15.21 -29.48
C PHE A 9 11.80 16.70 -29.86
N ASP A 10 10.85 17.48 -29.34
CA ASP A 10 10.85 18.94 -29.45
C ASP A 10 11.81 19.54 -28.39
N PRO A 11 12.94 20.12 -28.80
CA PRO A 11 13.97 20.64 -27.88
C PRO A 11 13.54 21.92 -27.13
N SER A 12 12.32 22.42 -27.32
CA SER A 12 11.83 23.64 -26.66
C SER A 12 11.17 23.41 -25.29
N ILE A 13 10.92 22.16 -24.89
CA ILE A 13 10.35 21.84 -23.58
C ILE A 13 11.44 21.94 -22.51
N LYS A 14 11.37 22.97 -21.68
CA LYS A 14 12.23 23.10 -20.49
C LYS A 14 11.96 21.95 -19.52
N LEU A 15 12.93 21.04 -19.42
CA LEU A 15 12.94 19.80 -18.64
C LEU A 15 12.96 19.98 -17.10
N ASN A 16 12.56 21.15 -16.58
CA ASN A 16 12.94 21.53 -15.22
C ASN A 16 11.93 21.18 -14.12
N ASN A 17 10.75 20.61 -14.41
CA ASN A 17 9.74 20.35 -13.38
C ASN A 17 9.00 19.00 -13.48
N LEU A 18 9.48 18.04 -14.26
CA LEU A 18 8.91 16.68 -14.24
C LEU A 18 9.72 15.85 -13.25
N LYS A 19 9.14 15.53 -12.08
CA LYS A 19 9.68 14.44 -11.26
C LYS A 19 9.70 13.18 -12.15
N PRO A 20 10.83 12.48 -12.29
CA PRO A 20 10.84 11.24 -13.06
C PRO A 20 9.84 10.27 -12.41
N LYS A 21 8.90 9.73 -13.19
CA LYS A 21 8.03 8.64 -12.73
C LYS A 21 8.95 7.48 -12.30
N PRO A 22 8.70 6.82 -11.15
CA PRO A 22 9.47 5.66 -10.74
C PRO A 22 9.51 4.62 -11.87
N VAL A 23 10.69 4.06 -12.12
CA VAL A 23 10.87 2.97 -13.08
C VAL A 23 10.57 1.67 -12.30
N GLY A 24 9.29 1.43 -12.01
CA GLY A 24 8.82 0.29 -11.23
C GLY A 24 7.39 0.44 -10.70
N LEU A 25 6.70 -0.67 -10.43
CA LEU A 25 5.32 -0.64 -9.89
C LEU A 25 5.36 -0.51 -8.37
N PHE A 26 5.16 0.71 -7.86
CA PHE A 26 5.09 0.99 -6.42
C PHE A 26 3.69 1.51 -6.07
N LEU A 27 2.87 0.63 -5.48
CA LEU A 27 1.51 0.96 -5.04
C LEU A 27 1.41 0.85 -3.53
N SER A 28 0.76 1.84 -2.92
CA SER A 28 0.54 1.89 -1.47
C SER A 28 -0.93 2.12 -1.18
N MET A 29 -1.47 1.36 -0.23
CA MET A 29 -2.88 1.43 0.15
C MET A 29 -3.07 1.27 1.65
N SER A 30 -4.15 1.82 2.19
CA SER A 30 -4.68 1.42 3.50
C SER A 30 -5.98 0.64 3.38
N GLY A 31 -6.12 -0.40 4.18
CA GLY A 31 -7.37 -1.12 4.40
C GLY A 31 -7.92 -0.86 5.80
N VAL A 32 -8.92 0.01 5.92
CA VAL A 32 -9.53 0.42 7.19
C VAL A 32 -10.75 -0.45 7.51
N ILE A 33 -10.72 -1.12 8.66
CA ILE A 33 -11.72 -2.13 9.02
C ILE A 33 -12.82 -1.53 9.90
N GLY A 34 -14.09 -1.73 9.52
CA GLY A 34 -15.25 -1.37 10.33
C GLY A 34 -15.49 0.14 10.49
N LYS A 35 -15.10 0.94 9.50
CA LYS A 35 -15.29 2.39 9.46
C LYS A 35 -15.93 2.82 8.15
N THR A 36 -16.64 3.92 8.20
CA THR A 36 -17.29 4.50 7.02
C THR A 36 -16.29 5.34 6.22
N LYS A 37 -16.57 5.57 4.95
CA LYS A 37 -15.80 6.50 4.12
C LYS A 37 -15.77 7.90 4.72
N GLU A 38 -16.86 8.34 5.34
CA GLU A 38 -16.96 9.67 5.96
C GLU A 38 -15.98 9.82 7.14
N ASP A 39 -15.87 8.79 7.99
CA ASP A 39 -14.89 8.77 9.09
C ASP A 39 -13.46 8.88 8.56
N VAL A 40 -13.14 8.13 7.50
CA VAL A 40 -11.80 8.09 6.90
C VAL A 40 -11.50 9.40 6.15
N GLU A 41 -12.45 9.92 5.38
CA GLU A 41 -12.33 11.22 4.69
C GLU A 41 -12.03 12.35 5.68
N LYS A 42 -12.76 12.41 6.80
CA LYS A 42 -12.51 13.39 7.85
C LYS A 42 -11.09 13.24 8.44
N CYS A 43 -10.68 12.01 8.72
CA CYS A 43 -9.36 11.71 9.27
C CYS A 43 -8.23 12.14 8.32
N LEU A 44 -8.34 11.83 7.02
CA LEU A 44 -7.35 12.24 6.01
C LEU A 44 -7.29 13.75 5.83
N ASN A 45 -8.44 14.42 5.84
CA ASN A 45 -8.51 15.88 5.74
C ASN A 45 -7.86 16.57 6.95
N GLU A 46 -8.06 16.05 8.17
CA GLU A 46 -7.38 16.53 9.37
C GLU A 46 -5.86 16.32 9.27
N TYR A 47 -5.41 15.12 8.90
CA TYR A 47 -3.98 14.85 8.71
C TYR A 47 -3.35 15.76 7.66
N ALA A 48 -3.99 15.94 6.50
CA ALA A 48 -3.49 16.80 5.44
C ALA A 48 -3.28 18.23 5.94
N LYS A 49 -4.28 18.79 6.64
CA LYS A 49 -4.21 20.15 7.19
C LYS A 49 -3.12 20.30 8.25
N ASP A 50 -3.01 19.33 9.16
CA ASP A 50 -1.99 19.31 10.20
C ASP A 50 -0.57 19.25 9.62
N ASN A 51 -0.43 18.73 8.39
CA ASN A 51 0.83 18.61 7.66
C ASN A 51 0.94 19.61 6.50
N ASN A 52 0.23 20.74 6.52
CA ASN A 52 0.32 21.80 5.51
C ASN A 52 -0.01 21.36 4.06
N GLY A 53 -0.72 20.24 3.92
CA GLY A 53 -1.22 19.70 2.67
C GLY A 53 -2.70 20.00 2.44
N ASP A 54 -3.28 19.27 1.49
CA ASP A 54 -4.71 19.38 1.18
C ASP A 54 -5.30 18.03 0.79
N PHE A 55 -6.60 17.86 1.05
CA PHE A 55 -7.38 16.67 0.71
C PHE A 55 -8.74 17.12 0.20
N VAL A 56 -8.88 17.17 -1.13
CA VAL A 56 -10.05 17.76 -1.79
C VAL A 56 -10.61 16.79 -2.79
N LYS A 57 -11.94 16.62 -2.77
CA LYS A 57 -12.63 15.85 -3.79
C LYS A 57 -12.45 16.52 -5.16
N GLU A 58 -11.83 15.81 -6.09
CA GLU A 58 -11.50 16.31 -7.42
C GLU A 58 -11.57 15.14 -8.40
N ASP A 59 -12.05 15.38 -9.62
CA ASP A 59 -12.12 14.37 -10.67
C ASP A 59 -10.77 14.30 -11.38
N LEU A 60 -9.91 13.41 -10.90
CA LEU A 60 -8.56 13.20 -11.41
C LEU A 60 -8.45 11.85 -12.11
N ASP A 61 -7.66 11.79 -13.17
CA ASP A 61 -7.23 10.52 -13.76
C ASP A 61 -6.16 9.84 -12.90
N ASN A 62 -6.07 8.51 -12.97
CA ASN A 62 -5.08 7.70 -12.25
C ASN A 62 -3.61 8.05 -12.59
N ASP A 63 -3.39 8.75 -13.71
CA ASP A 63 -2.07 9.24 -14.09
C ASP A 63 -1.62 10.50 -13.32
N ASN A 64 -2.51 11.13 -12.55
CA ASN A 64 -2.19 12.32 -11.76
C ASN A 64 -1.35 11.95 -10.53
N GLU A 65 -0.28 12.70 -10.27
CA GLU A 65 0.64 12.44 -9.15
C GLU A 65 -0.01 12.59 -7.76
N ASN A 66 -1.18 13.23 -7.66
CA ASN A 66 -1.94 13.44 -6.42
C ASN A 66 -3.25 12.63 -6.40
N PHE A 67 -3.41 11.68 -7.32
CA PHE A 67 -4.59 10.85 -7.43
C PHE A 67 -4.75 9.94 -6.20
N CYS A 68 -5.83 10.12 -5.45
CA CYS A 68 -6.17 9.32 -4.29
C CYS A 68 -7.62 8.83 -4.41
N VAL A 69 -7.89 7.60 -3.99
CA VAL A 69 -9.24 7.01 -4.05
C VAL A 69 -9.66 6.46 -2.71
N LEU A 70 -10.86 6.80 -2.27
CA LEU A 70 -11.54 6.17 -1.15
C LEU A 70 -12.68 5.31 -1.67
N ASN A 71 -12.59 4.00 -1.47
CA ASN A 71 -13.62 3.03 -1.84
C ASN A 71 -14.18 2.36 -0.58
N GLU A 72 -15.50 2.39 -0.39
CA GLU A 72 -16.17 1.74 0.74
C GLU A 72 -16.88 0.47 0.28
N LYS A 73 -16.56 -0.66 0.90
CA LYS A 73 -17.15 -1.96 0.60
C LYS A 73 -17.28 -2.78 1.88
N ASN A 74 -18.44 -3.42 2.06
CA ASN A 74 -18.70 -4.31 3.20
C ASN A 74 -18.46 -3.68 4.60
N GLY A 75 -18.62 -2.36 4.74
CA GLY A 75 -18.34 -1.63 5.98
C GLY A 75 -16.85 -1.41 6.27
N ASN A 76 -16.00 -1.60 5.27
CA ASN A 76 -14.57 -1.31 5.28
C ASN A 76 -14.24 -0.26 4.21
N VAL A 77 -13.11 0.42 4.35
CA VAL A 77 -12.66 1.45 3.40
C VAL A 77 -11.26 1.11 2.91
N THR A 78 -11.05 1.15 1.60
CA THR A 78 -9.73 1.14 0.99
C THR A 78 -9.33 2.56 0.60
N VAL A 79 -8.17 3.00 1.05
CA VAL A 79 -7.52 4.25 0.64
C VAL A 79 -6.39 3.88 -0.31
N PHE A 80 -6.45 4.33 -1.56
CA PHE A 80 -5.36 4.21 -2.51
C PHE A 80 -4.60 5.53 -2.55
N TYR A 81 -3.30 5.48 -2.24
CA TYR A 81 -2.48 6.68 -2.12
C TYR A 81 -1.92 7.12 -3.47
N PRO A 82 -1.58 8.43 -3.60
CA PRO A 82 -0.86 8.92 -4.76
C PRO A 82 0.47 8.20 -4.95
N SER A 83 0.88 8.05 -6.22
CA SER A 83 2.15 7.42 -6.57
C SER A 83 3.33 8.18 -5.96
N GLY A 84 4.22 7.49 -5.26
CA GLY A 84 5.38 8.10 -4.59
C GLY A 84 5.07 8.83 -3.29
N PHE A 85 3.87 8.67 -2.73
CA PHE A 85 3.53 9.13 -1.38
C PHE A 85 4.24 8.25 -0.34
N ASN A 86 5.32 8.75 0.26
CA ASN A 86 6.21 7.96 1.12
C ASN A 86 5.64 7.79 2.54
N GLU A 87 4.73 8.66 2.95
CA GLU A 87 4.13 8.72 4.29
C GLU A 87 2.92 7.77 4.43
N SER A 88 2.72 6.83 3.51
CA SER A 88 1.56 5.92 3.51
C SER A 88 1.53 4.95 4.71
N GLY A 89 2.69 4.53 5.22
CA GLY A 89 2.80 3.72 6.44
C GLY A 89 2.36 4.50 7.68
N ASP A 90 2.98 5.66 7.89
CA ASP A 90 2.62 6.64 8.93
C ASP A 90 1.14 7.04 8.88
N MET A 91 0.60 7.26 7.68
CA MET A 91 -0.82 7.56 7.49
C MET A 91 -1.71 6.39 7.95
N SER A 92 -1.37 5.16 7.59
CA SER A 92 -2.12 3.96 8.00
C SER A 92 -2.15 3.82 9.53
N LYS A 93 -1.00 4.05 10.18
CA LYS A 93 -0.87 4.07 11.63
C LYS A 93 -1.71 5.20 12.26
N TYR A 94 -1.65 6.40 11.70
CA TYR A 94 -2.43 7.56 12.16
C TYR A 94 -3.94 7.28 12.09
N ILE A 95 -4.44 6.73 10.97
CA ILE A 95 -5.84 6.35 10.81
C ILE A 95 -6.24 5.33 11.89
N SER A 96 -5.41 4.32 12.10
CA SER A 96 -5.65 3.30 13.13
C SER A 96 -5.78 3.89 14.52
N GLU A 97 -4.89 4.81 14.89
CA GLU A 97 -4.89 5.51 16.17
C GLU A 97 -6.14 6.39 16.32
N LYS A 98 -6.39 7.28 15.36
CA LYS A 98 -7.50 8.25 15.44
C LYS A 98 -8.86 7.59 15.45
N LEU A 99 -9.06 6.59 14.59
CA LEU A 99 -10.35 5.90 14.47
C LEU A 99 -10.49 4.71 15.42
N ASN A 100 -9.44 4.40 16.19
CA ASN A 100 -9.38 3.28 17.14
C ASN A 100 -9.78 1.94 16.51
N CYS A 101 -9.25 1.64 15.32
CA CYS A 101 -9.63 0.46 14.53
C CYS A 101 -8.43 -0.23 13.89
N PRO A 102 -8.58 -1.49 13.43
CA PRO A 102 -7.57 -2.16 12.62
C PRO A 102 -7.40 -1.48 11.27
N VAL A 103 -6.16 -1.23 10.86
CA VAL A 103 -5.81 -0.70 9.55
C VAL A 103 -4.63 -1.48 8.99
N PHE A 104 -4.81 -2.06 7.83
CA PHE A 104 -3.69 -2.56 7.02
C PHE A 104 -3.04 -1.41 6.28
N PHE A 105 -1.73 -1.38 6.23
CA PHE A 105 -0.95 -0.77 5.17
C PHE A 105 -0.53 -1.90 4.21
N PHE A 106 -0.84 -1.76 2.92
CA PHE A 106 -0.38 -2.65 1.87
C PHE A 106 0.61 -1.93 0.97
N HIS A 107 1.64 -2.65 0.54
CA HIS A 107 2.60 -2.16 -0.43
C HIS A 107 2.89 -3.21 -1.50
N ILE A 108 2.82 -2.84 -2.77
CA ILE A 108 3.39 -3.58 -3.88
C ILE A 108 4.76 -2.97 -4.18
N HIS A 109 5.78 -3.83 -4.22
CA HIS A 109 7.16 -3.43 -4.47
C HIS A 109 7.62 -3.92 -5.83
N ASP A 110 7.86 -2.97 -6.74
CA ASP A 110 8.39 -3.16 -8.10
C ASP A 110 7.69 -4.24 -8.97
N GLY A 111 6.48 -4.65 -8.60
CA GLY A 111 5.77 -5.76 -9.24
C GLY A 111 6.29 -7.16 -8.89
N ASP A 112 7.22 -7.27 -7.94
CA ASP A 112 7.81 -8.55 -7.53
C ASP A 112 7.07 -9.18 -6.34
N LEU A 113 6.76 -8.35 -5.33
CA LEU A 113 6.13 -8.80 -4.11
C LEU A 113 5.09 -7.81 -3.60
N TRP A 114 4.28 -8.28 -2.66
CA TRP A 114 3.48 -7.43 -1.80
C TRP A 114 3.80 -7.72 -0.34
N LEU A 115 3.58 -6.72 0.51
CA LEU A 115 3.72 -6.84 1.95
C LEU A 115 2.59 -6.10 2.66
N TYR A 116 2.42 -6.36 3.96
CA TYR A 116 1.57 -5.53 4.80
C TYR A 116 2.14 -5.25 6.18
N PHE A 117 1.71 -4.12 6.74
CA PHE A 117 1.75 -3.82 8.18
C PHE A 117 0.32 -3.69 8.70
N LEU A 118 -0.01 -4.37 9.79
CA LEU A 118 -1.33 -4.28 10.41
C LEU A 118 -1.21 -3.50 11.72
N TYR A 119 -1.89 -2.36 11.77
CA TYR A 119 -1.99 -1.56 12.98
C TYR A 119 -3.34 -1.77 13.66
N ASN A 120 -3.36 -1.71 14.99
CA ASN A 120 -4.59 -1.65 15.76
C ASN A 120 -4.45 -0.60 16.87
N LYS A 121 -5.29 0.44 16.78
CA LYS A 121 -5.23 1.61 17.67
C LYS A 121 -3.83 2.24 17.69
N GLY A 122 -3.21 2.35 16.52
CA GLY A 122 -1.88 2.94 16.33
C GLY A 122 -0.68 2.05 16.65
N ASN A 123 -0.90 0.81 17.14
CA ASN A 123 0.17 -0.14 17.42
C ASN A 123 0.35 -1.10 16.25
N LEU A 124 1.58 -1.32 15.78
CA LEU A 124 1.89 -2.43 14.87
C LEU A 124 1.66 -3.75 15.61
N VAL A 125 0.73 -4.57 15.12
CA VAL A 125 0.34 -5.83 15.76
C VAL A 125 0.65 -7.06 14.93
N ASP A 126 0.86 -6.90 13.62
CA ASP A 126 1.27 -7.96 12.71
C ASP A 126 1.94 -7.37 11.47
N GLN A 127 2.77 -8.16 10.81
CA GLN A 127 3.42 -7.77 9.55
C GLN A 127 3.71 -9.01 8.71
N PHE A 128 3.61 -8.86 7.39
CA PHE A 128 3.86 -9.93 6.44
C PHE A 128 4.71 -9.42 5.29
N ASN A 129 5.77 -10.15 4.98
CA ASN A 129 6.57 -10.01 3.77
C ASN A 129 6.97 -11.41 3.29
N PRO A 130 6.58 -11.83 2.08
CA PRO A 130 6.88 -13.17 1.58
C PRO A 130 8.36 -13.38 1.25
N ILE A 131 9.13 -12.30 1.09
CA ILE A 131 10.56 -12.34 0.73
C ILE A 131 11.31 -11.32 1.61
N PRO A 132 11.43 -11.56 2.93
CA PRO A 132 12.04 -10.60 3.84
C PRO A 132 13.51 -10.31 3.51
N ASP A 133 14.22 -11.28 2.93
CA ASP A 133 15.62 -11.20 2.51
C ASP A 133 15.83 -10.61 1.10
N TYR A 134 14.79 -10.07 0.46
CA TYR A 134 14.86 -9.57 -0.93
C TYR A 134 16.07 -8.64 -1.22
N TRP A 135 16.42 -7.74 -0.30
CA TRP A 135 17.57 -6.84 -0.41
C TRP A 135 18.71 -7.15 0.58
N ASP A 136 18.51 -8.13 1.47
CA ASP A 136 19.42 -8.41 2.58
C ASP A 136 19.45 -9.90 2.92
N ASP A 137 20.38 -10.63 2.31
CA ASP A 137 20.61 -12.04 2.58
C ASP A 137 21.25 -12.30 3.96
N SER A 138 21.56 -11.26 4.74
CA SER A 138 22.23 -11.38 6.04
C SER A 138 21.28 -11.37 7.25
N LEU A 139 19.97 -11.30 7.00
CA LEU A 139 18.95 -11.34 8.05
C LEU A 139 19.01 -12.64 8.86
N SER A 140 18.85 -12.52 10.17
CA SER A 140 18.71 -13.69 11.04
C SER A 140 17.34 -14.35 10.87
N GLU A 141 17.25 -15.64 11.23
CA GLU A 141 15.99 -16.39 11.21
C GLU A 141 14.90 -15.70 12.04
N THR A 142 15.25 -15.09 13.18
CA THR A 142 14.30 -14.32 14.00
C THR A 142 13.69 -13.15 13.24
N GLU A 143 14.49 -12.42 12.47
CA GLU A 143 14.03 -11.24 11.71
C GLU A 143 13.17 -11.63 10.52
N ILE A 144 13.48 -12.78 9.90
CA ILE A 144 12.62 -13.40 8.89
C ILE A 144 11.29 -13.84 9.51
N ASP A 145 11.34 -14.46 10.70
CA ASP A 145 10.17 -14.96 11.41
C ASP A 145 9.23 -13.84 11.89
N GLU A 146 9.76 -12.64 12.15
CA GLU A 146 8.97 -11.44 12.44
C GLU A 146 8.11 -11.03 11.24
N GLN A 147 8.43 -11.47 10.03
CA GLN A 147 7.76 -11.10 8.77
C GLN A 147 6.84 -12.17 8.20
N LYS A 148 6.65 -13.30 8.90
CA LYS A 148 5.83 -14.40 8.37
C LYS A 148 4.32 -14.14 8.42
N GLY A 149 3.90 -13.08 9.10
CA GLY A 149 2.49 -12.77 9.38
C GLY A 149 1.81 -13.79 10.29
N ASN A 150 0.65 -13.41 10.82
CA ASN A 150 -0.11 -14.26 11.72
C ASN A 150 -1.61 -14.22 11.39
N PRO A 151 -2.16 -15.25 10.72
CA PRO A 151 -3.56 -15.26 10.33
C PRO A 151 -4.52 -15.27 11.53
N GLN A 152 -4.10 -15.74 12.70
CA GLN A 152 -4.90 -15.67 13.93
C GLN A 152 -5.04 -14.23 14.45
N ILE A 153 -4.07 -13.35 14.21
CA ILE A 153 -4.19 -11.91 14.53
C ILE A 153 -5.21 -11.26 13.61
N VAL A 154 -5.14 -11.54 12.30
CA VAL A 154 -6.09 -11.01 11.31
C VAL A 154 -7.51 -11.45 11.63
N THR A 155 -7.76 -12.73 11.84
CA THR A 155 -9.11 -13.26 12.13
C THR A 155 -9.71 -12.76 13.44
N ARG A 156 -8.87 -12.36 14.40
CA ARG A 156 -9.32 -11.72 15.65
C ARG A 156 -9.76 -10.26 15.44
N LEU A 157 -9.15 -9.57 14.48
CA LEU A 157 -9.35 -8.13 14.25
C LEU A 157 -10.32 -7.83 13.12
N VAL A 158 -10.44 -8.70 12.13
CA VAL A 158 -11.31 -8.53 10.96
C VAL A 158 -12.56 -9.40 11.10
N PRO A 159 -13.75 -8.81 11.22
CA PRO A 159 -14.99 -9.57 11.35
C PRO A 159 -15.22 -10.51 10.18
N ASN A 160 -15.78 -11.70 10.46
CA ASN A 160 -16.20 -12.70 9.48
C ASN A 160 -15.09 -13.35 8.64
N VAL A 161 -13.81 -13.09 8.93
CA VAL A 161 -12.68 -13.79 8.31
C VAL A 161 -12.38 -15.06 9.09
N LYS A 162 -12.20 -16.19 8.40
CA LYS A 162 -11.75 -17.45 9.00
C LYS A 162 -10.32 -17.73 8.60
N GLU A 163 -9.56 -18.34 9.50
CA GLU A 163 -8.14 -18.62 9.30
C GLU A 163 -7.90 -19.48 8.05
N GLN A 164 -8.70 -20.52 7.87
CA GLN A 164 -8.67 -21.42 6.71
C GLN A 164 -8.87 -20.72 5.34
N ASP A 165 -9.40 -19.49 5.33
CA ASP A 165 -9.65 -18.74 4.11
C ASP A 165 -8.47 -17.82 3.76
N ILE A 166 -7.49 -17.66 4.67
CA ILE A 166 -6.33 -16.77 4.48
C ILE A 166 -4.96 -17.41 4.77
N VAL A 167 -4.89 -18.54 5.48
CA VAL A 167 -3.63 -19.15 5.92
C VAL A 167 -2.64 -19.43 4.79
N ASN A 168 -3.11 -19.80 3.59
CA ASN A 168 -2.23 -20.12 2.47
C ASN A 168 -1.57 -18.90 1.81
N TYR A 169 -1.94 -17.66 2.15
CA TYR A 169 -1.20 -16.48 1.70
C TYR A 169 0.10 -16.28 2.52
N TYR A 170 0.16 -16.85 3.73
CA TYR A 170 1.27 -16.70 4.68
C TYR A 170 2.37 -17.71 4.41
N VAL A 171 2.96 -17.62 3.22
CA VAL A 171 4.03 -18.51 2.77
C VAL A 171 5.20 -17.68 2.25
N ARG A 172 6.41 -18.14 2.57
CA ARG A 172 7.63 -17.57 1.98
C ARG A 172 7.66 -17.90 0.50
N TRP A 173 8.05 -16.95 -0.33
CA TRP A 173 8.19 -17.16 -1.76
C TRP A 173 9.63 -17.46 -2.12
N ASP A 174 9.77 -18.26 -3.16
CA ASP A 174 11.00 -18.47 -3.90
C ASP A 174 10.74 -17.93 -5.31
N LEU A 175 11.45 -16.87 -5.70
CA LEU A 175 11.26 -16.21 -6.99
C LEU A 175 11.65 -17.09 -8.18
N ASP A 176 12.48 -18.12 -7.94
CA ASP A 176 12.90 -19.08 -8.96
C ASP A 176 11.95 -20.28 -9.06
N ALA A 177 11.01 -20.43 -8.11
CA ALA A 177 10.04 -21.51 -8.12
C ALA A 177 8.86 -21.25 -9.08
N GLU A 178 8.19 -22.32 -9.50
CA GLU A 178 6.98 -22.22 -10.31
C GLU A 178 5.87 -21.46 -9.56
N PRO A 179 5.25 -20.44 -10.20
CA PRO A 179 4.18 -19.67 -9.56
C PRO A 179 2.98 -20.54 -9.16
N PHE A 180 2.40 -20.26 -8.01
CA PHE A 180 1.24 -20.97 -7.46
C PHE A 180 0.20 -19.99 -6.93
N LYS A 181 -1.06 -20.44 -6.85
CA LYS A 181 -2.13 -19.68 -6.20
C LYS A 181 -2.23 -20.10 -4.73
N ALA A 182 -2.51 -19.16 -3.83
CA ALA A 182 -2.76 -19.49 -2.43
C ALA A 182 -3.98 -20.41 -2.29
N TYR A 183 -5.01 -20.17 -3.11
CA TYR A 183 -6.14 -21.07 -3.27
C TYR A 183 -6.55 -21.27 -4.74
N PRO A 184 -7.16 -22.41 -5.11
CA PRO A 184 -7.49 -22.72 -6.51
C PRO A 184 -8.40 -21.70 -7.22
N GLN A 185 -9.30 -21.06 -6.47
CA GLN A 185 -10.26 -20.08 -7.00
C GLN A 185 -9.71 -18.65 -7.08
N ASP A 186 -8.51 -18.41 -6.56
CA ASP A 186 -7.90 -17.08 -6.60
C ASP A 186 -7.60 -16.68 -8.03
N GLU A 187 -7.49 -15.38 -8.30
CA GLU A 187 -7.18 -14.88 -9.64
C GLU A 187 -5.67 -14.95 -9.90
N PHE A 188 -4.88 -14.48 -8.94
CA PHE A 188 -3.45 -14.24 -9.06
C PHE A 188 -2.61 -15.35 -8.41
N THR A 189 -1.44 -15.59 -8.98
CA THR A 189 -0.39 -16.42 -8.36
C THR A 189 0.39 -15.61 -7.33
N ASN A 190 1.35 -16.24 -6.62
CA ASN A 190 2.28 -15.63 -5.67
C ASN A 190 3.22 -14.60 -6.35
N LYS A 191 2.65 -13.44 -6.68
CA LYS A 191 3.28 -12.22 -7.19
C LYS A 191 2.59 -11.01 -6.56
N ASP A 192 3.07 -9.82 -6.83
CA ASP A 192 2.50 -8.52 -6.45
C ASP A 192 0.96 -8.49 -6.35
N TRP A 193 0.24 -8.88 -7.40
CA TRP A 193 -1.22 -8.77 -7.45
C TRP A 193 -1.98 -9.78 -6.57
N GLN A 194 -1.30 -10.75 -5.95
CA GLN A 194 -1.93 -11.64 -4.96
C GLN A 194 -2.52 -10.87 -3.77
N VAL A 195 -2.03 -9.65 -3.50
CA VAL A 195 -2.62 -8.75 -2.50
C VAL A 195 -4.12 -8.51 -2.76
N VAL A 196 -4.58 -8.49 -4.01
CA VAL A 196 -5.99 -8.26 -4.34
C VAL A 196 -6.85 -9.45 -3.92
N ASP A 197 -6.37 -10.68 -4.13
CA ASP A 197 -7.05 -11.88 -3.64
C ASP A 197 -7.13 -11.88 -2.11
N PHE A 198 -6.03 -11.55 -1.43
CA PHE A 198 -6.01 -11.42 0.03
C PHE A 198 -6.98 -10.34 0.53
N MET A 199 -6.97 -9.14 -0.07
CA MET A 199 -7.89 -8.04 0.24
C MET A 199 -9.34 -8.49 0.14
N ASN A 200 -9.70 -9.22 -0.92
CA ASN A 200 -11.05 -9.77 -1.09
C ASN A 200 -11.44 -10.73 0.04
N LYS A 201 -10.53 -11.59 0.51
CA LYS A 201 -10.79 -12.52 1.64
C LYS A 201 -11.03 -11.80 2.96
N ILE A 202 -10.43 -10.62 3.16
CA ILE A 202 -10.62 -9.80 4.36
C ILE A 202 -11.71 -8.73 4.19
N GLY A 203 -12.46 -8.78 3.09
CA GLY A 203 -13.61 -7.90 2.86
C GLY A 203 -13.25 -6.49 2.41
N LEU A 204 -12.05 -6.28 1.87
CA LEU A 204 -11.63 -5.07 1.17
C LEU A 204 -11.75 -5.25 -0.35
N GLU A 205 -11.72 -4.15 -1.10
CA GLU A 205 -11.81 -4.15 -2.56
C GLU A 205 -10.77 -3.19 -3.12
N TYR A 206 -9.92 -3.71 -4.02
CA TYR A 206 -8.97 -2.88 -4.74
C TYR A 206 -9.73 -1.78 -5.51
N PRO A 207 -9.39 -0.48 -5.33
CA PRO A 207 -10.30 0.59 -5.67
C PRO A 207 -10.18 1.09 -7.12
N ILE A 208 -9.38 0.41 -7.96
CA ILE A 208 -9.16 0.76 -9.37
C ILE A 208 -9.57 -0.44 -10.22
N SER A 209 -10.37 -0.19 -11.25
CA SER A 209 -10.77 -1.21 -12.23
C SER A 209 -9.65 -1.54 -13.22
N ASP A 210 -9.78 -2.65 -13.95
CA ASP A 210 -8.86 -3.05 -15.03
C ASP A 210 -8.67 -1.99 -16.13
N ARG A 211 -9.60 -1.04 -16.25
CA ARG A 211 -9.53 0.09 -17.18
C ARG A 211 -8.82 1.32 -16.60
N GLY A 212 -8.27 1.21 -15.40
CA GLY A 212 -7.64 2.33 -14.67
C GLY A 212 -8.64 3.32 -14.08
N THR A 213 -9.94 3.03 -14.12
CA THR A 213 -10.98 3.92 -13.56
C THR A 213 -11.18 3.65 -12.09
N ALA A 214 -11.30 4.71 -11.28
CA ALA A 214 -11.64 4.61 -9.86
C ALA A 214 -13.04 3.99 -9.66
N LEU A 215 -13.14 3.05 -8.73
CA LEU A 215 -14.40 2.46 -8.26
C LEU A 215 -15.01 3.28 -7.11
N GLY A 216 -14.17 4.06 -6.41
CA GLY A 216 -14.53 4.90 -5.27
C GLY A 216 -14.66 6.39 -5.59
N THR A 217 -14.58 7.22 -4.55
CA THR A 217 -14.52 8.68 -4.70
C THR A 217 -13.08 9.13 -4.87
N VAL A 218 -12.82 9.93 -5.90
CA VAL A 218 -11.49 10.47 -6.21
C VAL A 218 -11.25 11.78 -5.45
N TYR A 219 -10.03 11.92 -4.95
CA TYR A 219 -9.52 13.10 -4.27
C TYR A 219 -8.16 13.47 -4.85
N LYS A 220 -7.89 14.77 -4.86
CA LYS A 220 -6.54 15.30 -4.87
C LYS A 220 -6.01 15.26 -3.44
N PHE A 221 -4.95 14.50 -3.23
CA PHE A 221 -4.30 14.41 -1.93
C PHE A 221 -2.80 14.70 -2.05
N TRP A 222 -2.30 15.58 -1.20
CA TRP A 222 -0.86 15.87 -1.12
C TRP A 222 -0.51 16.45 0.25
N ILE A 223 0.73 16.25 0.68
CA ILE A 223 1.40 16.98 1.75
C ILE A 223 2.79 17.42 1.24
N PRO A 224 3.37 18.52 1.73
CA PRO A 224 4.73 18.91 1.40
C PRO A 224 5.73 17.85 1.89
N GLU A 225 6.76 17.56 1.10
CA GLU A 225 7.86 16.71 1.58
C GLU A 225 8.51 17.33 2.84
N PRO A 226 8.91 16.50 3.83
CA PRO A 226 9.64 16.98 4.99
C PRO A 226 10.91 17.73 4.56
N SER A 227 11.12 18.94 5.09
CA SER A 227 12.35 19.69 4.84
C SER A 227 13.59 18.85 5.22
N GLU A 228 14.70 18.99 4.49
CA GLU A 228 15.93 18.19 4.69
C GLU A 228 16.43 18.17 6.14
N LYS A 229 16.20 19.26 6.91
CA LYS A 229 16.57 19.36 8.33
C LYS A 229 15.82 18.39 9.26
N ASN A 230 14.65 17.90 8.86
CA ASN A 230 13.89 16.91 9.61
C ASN A 230 14.35 15.48 9.30
N LYS A 231 14.86 15.22 8.09
CA LYS A 231 15.34 13.90 7.66
C LYS A 231 16.60 13.44 8.43
N GLU A 232 17.47 14.37 8.84
CA GLU A 232 18.68 14.06 9.62
C GLU A 232 18.40 13.58 11.05
N LYS A 233 17.24 13.89 11.63
CA LYS A 233 16.90 13.44 13.00
C LYS A 233 16.46 11.97 13.07
N GLU A 234 16.00 11.40 11.95
CA GLU A 234 15.48 10.02 11.89
C GLU A 234 16.50 9.00 11.35
N SER A 235 17.61 9.45 10.73
CA SER A 235 18.53 8.56 10.01
C SER A 235 19.64 7.91 10.87
N SER A 236 19.54 7.92 12.21
CA SER A 236 20.62 7.39 13.07
C SER A 236 20.48 5.90 13.43
N THR A 237 19.48 5.20 12.90
CA THR A 237 19.33 3.75 13.04
C THR A 237 19.27 3.10 11.67
N SER A 238 20.04 2.03 11.46
CA SER A 238 19.96 1.12 10.31
C SER A 238 18.55 0.51 10.24
N LYS A 239 17.60 1.23 9.65
CA LYS A 239 16.26 0.70 9.38
C LYS A 239 16.38 -0.44 8.38
N LYS A 240 15.66 -1.52 8.62
CA LYS A 240 15.59 -2.65 7.69
C LYS A 240 14.84 -2.20 6.42
N TRP A 241 15.10 -2.82 5.27
CA TRP A 241 14.64 -2.27 3.99
C TRP A 241 13.10 -2.16 3.88
N TRP A 242 12.35 -3.07 4.50
CA TRP A 242 10.89 -3.01 4.49
C TRP A 242 10.33 -1.92 5.42
N GLU A 243 11.10 -1.49 6.43
CA GLU A 243 10.70 -0.43 7.36
C GLU A 243 10.76 0.95 6.72
N PHE A 244 11.34 1.10 5.52
CA PHE A 244 11.23 2.34 4.75
C PHE A 244 9.78 2.65 4.35
N TRP A 245 8.90 1.64 4.39
CA TRP A 245 7.49 1.77 4.04
C TRP A 245 6.56 1.81 5.27
N ASN A 246 7.11 1.69 6.49
CA ASN A 246 6.38 1.73 7.77
C ASN A 246 6.49 3.10 8.42
#